data_AF-A0AAU5DC26-F1
#
_entry.id   AF-A0AAU5DC26-F1
#
_cell.length_a   1.000
_cell.length_b   1.000
_cell.length_c   1.000
_cell.angle_alpha   90.00
_cell.angle_beta   90.00
_cell.angle_gamma   90.00
#
_symmetry.space_group_name_H-M   'P 1'
#
loop_
_entity.id
_entity.type
_entity.pdbx_description
1 polymer ?
#
loop_
_entity_poly.entity_id
_entity_poly.type
_entity_poly.pdbx_seq_one_letter_code
_entity_poly.pdbx_strand_id
1 'polypeptide(L)'
;MIHPDLGTLDTASLSFADHQTFARRDAAKGIGPGWDGYARIRDWHETGPPPWKGADLTGLRRAITHYTQIWAPAPAPDHSRPGLPTLPATLPASGRSR
;
A
#
# COMPACT_ATOMS: atom_id res chain seq x y z
N MET A 1 5.37 14.50 -16.97
CA MET A 1 6.03 13.61 -17.94
C MET A 1 4.92 12.91 -18.72
N ILE A 2 4.94 12.89 -20.05
CA ILE A 2 3.87 12.28 -20.86
C ILE A 2 4.35 10.88 -21.27
N HIS A 3 3.63 9.84 -20.84
CA HIS A 3 3.94 8.47 -21.22
C HIS A 3 3.29 8.17 -22.57
N PRO A 4 4.04 7.69 -23.58
CA PRO A 4 3.56 7.59 -24.96
C PRO A 4 2.29 6.72 -25.13
N ASP A 5 2.10 5.71 -24.29
CA ASP A 5 0.91 4.83 -24.35
C ASP A 5 -0.20 5.17 -23.33
N LEU A 6 0.10 5.96 -22.29
CA LEU A 6 -0.83 6.20 -21.16
C LEU A 6 -1.27 7.66 -21.01
N GLY A 7 -0.71 8.58 -21.80
CA GLY A 7 -1.01 10.01 -21.71
C GLY A 7 -0.28 10.72 -20.56
N THR A 8 -0.89 11.78 -20.01
CA THR A 8 -0.32 12.58 -18.91
C THR A 8 -0.26 11.75 -17.64
N LEU A 9 0.95 11.45 -17.17
CA LEU A 9 1.16 10.77 -15.90
C LEU A 9 1.03 11.79 -14.76
N ASP A 10 0.05 11.61 -13.88
CA ASP A 10 0.02 12.37 -12.62
C ASP A 10 1.06 11.81 -11.67
N THR A 11 1.83 12.72 -11.07
CA THR A 11 2.94 12.35 -10.19
C THR A 11 2.98 13.28 -8.98
N ALA A 12 3.08 12.69 -7.79
CA ALA A 12 3.37 13.39 -6.56
C ALA A 12 4.74 12.97 -6.00
N SER A 13 5.53 13.95 -5.57
CA SER A 13 6.78 13.69 -4.83
C SER A 13 6.50 13.70 -3.33
N LEU A 14 6.79 12.60 -2.66
CA LEU A 14 6.63 12.46 -1.20
C LEU A 14 8.01 12.47 -0.55
N SER A 15 8.22 13.34 0.43
CA SER A 15 9.47 13.38 1.17
C SER A 15 9.37 12.55 2.45
N PHE A 16 10.46 11.86 2.81
CA PHE A 16 10.53 11.13 4.07
C PHE A 16 10.49 12.06 5.29
N ALA A 17 10.95 13.31 5.14
CA ALA A 17 10.95 14.29 6.22
C ALA A 17 9.51 14.70 6.58
N ASP A 18 8.70 15.03 5.57
CA ASP A 18 7.30 15.46 5.76
C ASP A 18 6.42 14.34 6.33
N HIS A 19 6.83 13.09 6.13
CA HIS A 19 6.15 11.91 6.64
C HIS A 19 6.81 11.30 7.87
N GLN A 20 7.77 12.02 8.48
CA GLN A 20 8.50 11.63 9.69
C GLN A 20 9.07 10.20 9.62
N THR A 21 9.38 9.73 8.41
CA THR A 21 9.64 8.32 8.14
C THR A 21 10.85 7.83 8.93
N PHE A 22 11.86 8.67 9.14
CA PHE A 22 13.05 8.30 9.91
C PHE A 22 13.15 9.04 11.24
N ALA A 23 12.09 9.69 11.73
CA ALA A 23 12.17 10.54 12.92
C ALA A 23 12.76 9.82 14.15
N ARG A 24 12.33 8.57 14.41
CA ARG A 24 12.87 7.76 15.51
C ARG A 24 14.33 7.38 15.30
N ARG A 25 14.70 6.97 14.08
CA ARG A 25 16.07 6.60 13.72
C ARG A 25 17.01 7.79 13.86
N ASP A 26 16.60 8.94 13.33
CA ASP A 26 17.40 10.15 13.29
C ASP A 26 17.55 10.72 14.70
N ALA A 27 16.48 10.71 15.52
CA ALA A 27 16.56 11.05 16.94
C ALA A 27 17.54 10.15 17.72
N ALA A 28 17.51 8.83 17.48
CA ALA A 28 18.43 7.89 18.12
C ALA A 28 19.90 8.10 17.69
N LYS A 29 20.13 8.65 16.49
CA LYS A 29 21.46 8.96 15.96
C LYS A 29 21.90 10.42 16.21
N GLY A 30 21.05 11.25 16.82
CA GLY A 30 21.31 12.68 16.99
C GLY A 30 21.35 13.49 15.68
N ILE A 31 20.72 12.98 14.62
CA ILE A 31 20.67 13.63 13.29
C ILE A 31 19.42 14.51 13.23
N GLY A 32 19.60 15.80 12.97
CA GLY A 32 18.50 16.78 12.89
C GLY A 32 18.39 17.44 11.51
N PRO A 33 17.35 18.26 11.28
CA PRO A 33 17.23 19.06 10.05
C PRO A 33 18.51 19.87 9.78
N GLY A 34 18.93 19.90 8.52
CA GLY A 34 20.17 20.56 8.10
C GLY A 34 21.43 19.70 8.22
N TRP A 35 21.37 18.55 8.91
CA TRP A 35 22.47 17.58 8.92
C TRP A 35 22.44 16.68 7.70
N ASP A 36 23.63 16.32 7.23
CA ASP A 36 23.75 15.34 6.17
C ASP A 36 23.23 13.98 6.64
N GLY A 37 22.33 13.37 5.85
CA GLY A 37 21.65 12.12 6.18
C GLY A 37 20.29 12.25 6.88
N TYR A 38 19.87 13.45 7.29
CA TYR A 38 18.54 13.68 7.88
C TYR A 38 17.44 13.24 6.90
N ALA A 39 16.53 12.40 7.38
CA ALA A 39 15.42 11.84 6.61
C ALA A 39 15.83 11.18 5.28
N ARG A 40 17.04 10.63 5.18
CA ARG A 40 17.56 9.99 3.96
C ARG A 40 17.94 8.53 4.15
N ILE A 41 17.94 7.79 3.06
CA ILE A 41 18.61 6.50 2.94
C ILE A 41 20.01 6.77 2.38
N ARG A 42 21.04 6.46 3.16
CA ARG A 42 22.45 6.58 2.73
C ARG A 42 23.24 5.29 2.87
N ASP A 43 22.75 4.39 3.72
CA ASP A 43 23.52 3.25 4.21
C ASP A 43 23.12 1.97 3.46
N TRP A 44 23.09 1.99 2.12
CA TRP A 44 22.84 0.77 1.34
C TRP A 44 24.04 -0.17 1.43
N HIS A 45 23.76 -1.45 1.65
CA HIS A 45 24.74 -2.52 1.65
C HIS A 45 24.04 -3.84 1.32
N GLU A 46 24.78 -4.75 0.70
CA GLU A 46 24.22 -6.00 0.16
C GLU A 46 23.93 -7.05 1.25
N THR A 47 24.71 -7.05 2.34
CA THR A 47 24.75 -8.16 3.31
C THR A 47 24.39 -7.78 4.74
N GLY A 48 23.55 -6.76 4.96
CA GLY A 48 23.16 -6.38 6.31
C GLY A 48 21.77 -5.77 6.43
N PRO A 49 21.49 -5.05 7.52
CA PRO A 49 20.17 -4.53 7.76
C PRO A 49 19.69 -3.64 6.61
N PRO A 50 18.42 -3.76 6.21
CA PRO A 50 17.93 -2.99 5.07
C PRO A 50 18.07 -1.48 5.31
N PRO A 51 18.23 -0.68 4.25
CA PRO A 51 18.45 0.77 4.37
C PRO A 51 17.28 1.51 5.03
N TRP A 52 16.07 0.94 4.98
CA TRP A 52 14.87 1.46 5.63
C TRP A 52 14.74 1.01 7.09
N LYS A 53 15.76 0.37 7.69
CA LYS A 53 15.67 -0.06 9.08
C LYS A 53 15.50 1.14 10.02
N GLY A 54 14.54 1.00 10.93
CA GLY A 54 14.14 2.05 11.86
C GLY A 54 13.17 3.08 11.27
N ALA A 55 12.69 2.86 10.03
CA ALA A 55 11.64 3.69 9.45
C ALA A 55 10.28 3.43 10.10
N ASP A 56 9.53 4.49 10.39
CA ASP A 56 8.08 4.45 10.57
C ASP A 56 7.41 4.73 9.22
N LEU A 57 6.83 3.69 8.63
CA LEU A 57 6.19 3.77 7.31
C LEU A 57 4.72 4.19 7.38
N THR A 58 4.17 4.42 8.57
CA THR A 58 2.74 4.70 8.75
C THR A 58 2.30 5.96 8.00
N GLY A 59 3.03 7.07 8.18
CA GLY A 59 2.73 8.35 7.53
C GLY A 59 2.85 8.25 6.01
N LEU A 60 3.96 7.69 5.53
CA LEU A 60 4.22 7.52 4.10
C LEU A 60 3.18 6.61 3.42
N ARG A 61 2.81 5.50 4.07
CA ARG A 61 1.77 4.58 3.57
C ARG A 61 0.42 5.27 3.43
N ARG A 62 0.03 6.10 4.41
CA ARG A 62 -1.21 6.88 4.34
C ARG A 62 -1.20 7.85 3.16
N ALA A 63 -0.10 8.56 2.95
CA ALA A 63 0.04 9.49 1.82
C ALA A 63 -0.07 8.78 0.47
N ILE A 64 0.63 7.65 0.29
CA ILE A 64 0.53 6.82 -0.91
C ILE A 64 -0.91 6.33 -1.11
N THR A 65 -1.54 5.80 -0.06
CA THR A 65 -2.91 5.27 -0.15
C THR A 65 -3.89 6.37 -0.56
N HIS A 66 -3.80 7.54 0.06
CA HIS A 66 -4.67 8.67 -0.27
C HIS A 66 -4.48 9.12 -1.72
N TYR A 67 -3.24 9.23 -2.18
CA TYR A 67 -2.94 9.56 -3.57
C TYR A 67 -3.54 8.52 -4.54
N THR A 68 -3.40 7.22 -4.24
CA THR A 68 -3.96 6.17 -5.09
C THR A 68 -5.48 6.15 -5.13
N GLN A 69 -6.17 6.52 -4.04
CA GLN A 69 -7.63 6.55 -4.00
C GLN A 69 -8.24 7.66 -4.86
N ILE A 70 -7.50 8.76 -5.08
CA ILE A 70 -7.92 9.83 -5.98
C ILE A 70 -7.86 9.37 -7.44
N TRP A 71 -6.88 8.52 -7.76
CA TRP A 71 -6.54 8.15 -9.15
C TRP A 71 -7.05 6.78 -9.60
N ALA A 72 -7.32 5.88 -8.67
CA ALA A 72 -7.95 4.59 -8.92
C ALA A 72 -9.35 4.60 -8.29
N PRO A 73 -10.38 5.10 -8.99
CA PRO A 73 -11.75 4.89 -8.52
C PRO A 73 -11.95 3.38 -8.33
N ALA A 74 -12.61 3.00 -7.23
CA ALA A 74 -12.89 1.59 -6.94
C ALA A 74 -13.49 0.94 -8.19
N PRO A 75 -13.06 -0.29 -8.56
CA PRO A 75 -13.68 -0.98 -9.68
C PRO A 75 -15.19 -1.01 -9.43
N ALA A 76 -15.96 -0.56 -10.42
CA ALA A 76 -17.42 -0.58 -10.34
C ALA A 76 -17.86 -1.99 -9.92
N PRO A 77 -18.90 -2.14 -9.08
CA PRO A 77 -19.41 -3.46 -8.75
C PRO A 77 -19.69 -4.21 -10.04
N ASP A 78 -19.05 -5.37 -10.18
CA ASP A 78 -19.23 -6.21 -11.36
C ASP A 78 -20.67 -6.76 -11.34
N HIS A 79 -21.56 -6.08 -12.07
CA HIS A 79 -22.92 -6.55 -12.30
C HIS A 79 -22.97 -7.78 -13.21
N SER A 80 -21.82 -8.26 -13.71
CA SER A 80 -21.70 -9.40 -14.61
C SER A 80 -21.40 -10.72 -13.90
N ARG A 81 -21.64 -10.84 -12.59
CA ARG A 81 -21.75 -12.16 -11.96
C ARG A 81 -23.22 -12.60 -11.95
N PRO A 82 -23.71 -13.33 -12.97
CA PRO A 82 -24.88 -14.15 -12.76
C PRO A 82 -24.59 -15.04 -11.55
N GLY A 83 -25.42 -14.89 -10.52
CA GLY A 83 -25.40 -15.78 -9.37
C GLY A 83 -25.41 -17.21 -9.89
N LEU A 84 -24.46 -18.03 -9.43
CA LEU A 84 -24.56 -19.46 -9.64
C LEU A 84 -25.98 -19.89 -9.24
N PRO A 85 -26.75 -20.56 -10.10
CA PRO A 85 -27.98 -21.17 -9.65
C PRO A 85 -27.58 -22.19 -8.58
N THR A 86 -27.92 -21.88 -7.33
CA THR A 86 -27.97 -22.88 -6.28
C THR A 86 -29.00 -23.90 -6.74
N LEU A 87 -28.53 -25.02 -7.29
CA LEU A 87 -29.37 -26.18 -7.54
C LEU A 87 -30.03 -26.53 -6.19
N PRO A 88 -31.37 -26.68 -6.14
CA PRO A 88 -32.01 -27.11 -4.91
C PRO A 88 -31.43 -28.46 -4.55
N ALA A 89 -30.90 -28.57 -3.33
CA ALA A 89 -30.51 -29.86 -2.77
C ALA A 89 -31.75 -30.75 -2.75
N THR A 90 -31.80 -31.74 -3.63
CA THR A 90 -32.79 -32.80 -3.60
C THR A 90 -32.64 -33.53 -2.27
N LEU A 91 -33.54 -33.25 -1.33
CA LEU A 91 -33.82 -34.10 -0.18
C LEU A 91 -34.47 -35.39 -0.69
N PRO A 92 -33.88 -36.58 -0.50
CA PRO A 92 -34.69 -37.78 -0.46
C PRO A 92 -35.47 -37.79 0.86
N ALA A 93 -36.78 -37.80 0.69
CA ALA A 93 -37.78 -37.87 1.74
C ALA A 93 -37.62 -39.09 2.65
N SER A 94 -38.01 -38.87 3.91
CA SER A 94 -38.12 -39.88 4.97
C SER A 94 -39.06 -41.03 4.60
N GLY A 95 -38.62 -42.27 4.86
CA GLY A 95 -39.45 -43.47 4.81
C GLY A 95 -39.22 -44.34 6.04
N ARG A 96 -40.18 -44.31 6.98
CA ARG A 96 -40.31 -45.19 8.15
C ARG A 96 -40.89 -46.56 7.76
N SER A 97 -40.57 -47.59 8.56
CA SER A 97 -41.25 -48.88 8.84
C SER A 97 -40.28 -50.06 8.66
N ARG A 98 -40.15 -51.07 9.51
CA ARG A 98 -40.97 -51.64 10.59
C ARG A 98 -40.06 -52.48 11.49
#